data_AF-A0A346PN49-F1
#
_entry.id   AF-A0A346PN49-F1
#
_cell.length_a   1.000
_cell.length_b   1.000
_cell.length_c   1.000
_cell.angle_alpha   90.00
_cell.angle_beta   90.00
_cell.angle_gamma   90.00
#
_symmetry.space_group_name_H-M   'P 1'
#
loop_
_entity.id
_entity.type
_entity.pdbx_description
1 polymer ?
#
loop_
_entity_poly.entity_id
_entity_poly.type
_entity_poly.pdbx_seq_one_letter_code
_entity_poly.pdbx_strand_id
1 'polypeptide(L)' 'MTPVRVDADESGVRGLMYRASITRTMPPTEEVVCTDEDCFLDLFETHYTYDVPDGFDVTALSCPVCGGTDCLEPVDL' A
#
# COMPACT_ATOMS: atom_id res chain seq x y z
N MET A 1 -18.55 6.87 -20.36
CA MET A 1 -17.28 7.51 -19.94
C MET A 1 -17.25 8.89 -20.56
N THR A 2 -17.52 9.93 -19.79
CA THR A 2 -17.57 11.30 -20.30
C THR A 2 -16.41 12.09 -19.67
N PRO A 3 -15.50 12.66 -20.48
CA PRO A 3 -14.41 13.47 -19.95
C PRO A 3 -14.95 14.81 -19.43
N VAL A 4 -14.50 15.24 -18.26
CA VAL A 4 -14.75 16.60 -17.75
C VAL A 4 -13.55 17.47 -18.09
N ARG A 5 -13.82 18.68 -18.60
CA ARG A 5 -12.81 19.66 -18.99
C ARG A 5 -12.38 20.42 -17.73
N VAL A 6 -11.09 20.36 -17.40
CA VAL A 6 -10.47 21.21 -16.38
C VAL A 6 -9.84 22.43 -17.08
N ASP A 7 -10.17 23.62 -16.59
CA ASP A 7 -9.55 24.86 -17.05
C ASP A 7 -8.08 24.88 -16.64
N ALA A 8 -7.23 25.36 -17.54
CA ALA A 8 -5.78 25.39 -17.36
C ALA A 8 -5.38 26.46 -16.34
N ASP A 9 -4.57 26.10 -15.35
CA ASP A 9 -3.73 27.05 -14.62
C ASP A 9 -2.64 27.61 -15.55
N GLU A 10 -2.19 28.84 -15.29
CA GLU A 10 -1.28 29.67 -16.12
C GLU A 10 0.09 29.02 -16.40
N SER A 11 0.35 27.83 -15.87
CA SER A 11 1.60 27.07 -16.02
C SER A 11 1.64 26.14 -17.24
N GLY A 12 0.55 25.96 -18.01
CA GLY A 12 0.57 25.24 -19.30
C GLY A 12 0.87 23.73 -19.26
N VAL A 13 1.05 23.15 -18.07
CA VAL A 13 1.28 21.70 -17.90
C VAL A 13 -0.07 20.99 -17.82
N ARG A 14 -0.47 20.30 -18.90
CA ARG A 14 -1.67 19.45 -18.92
C ARG A 14 -1.42 18.17 -18.10
N GLY A 15 -1.54 18.27 -16.78
CA GLY A 15 -1.59 17.11 -15.91
C GLY A 15 -2.96 16.42 -16.02
N LEU A 16 -2.98 15.19 -16.52
CA LEU A 16 -4.17 14.33 -16.46
C LEU A 16 -4.32 13.83 -15.02
N MET A 17 -4.99 14.60 -14.15
CA MET A 17 -5.30 14.17 -12.78
C MET A 17 -6.43 13.13 -12.81
N TYR A 18 -6.08 11.85 -12.70
CA TYR A 18 -7.03 10.78 -12.46
C TYR A 18 -7.46 10.83 -10.99
N ARG A 19 -8.64 11.39 -10.70
CA ARG A 19 -9.25 11.22 -9.38
C ARG A 19 -9.81 9.80 -9.33
N ALA A 20 -9.10 8.89 -8.68
CA ALA A 20 -9.66 7.60 -8.31
C ALA A 20 -10.88 7.86 -7.42
N SER A 21 -12.06 7.55 -7.94
CA SER A 21 -13.27 7.43 -7.12
C SER A 21 -13.06 6.24 -6.20
N ILE A 22 -12.42 6.46 -5.05
CA ILE A 22 -12.41 5.51 -3.94
C ILE A 22 -13.87 5.35 -3.49
N THR A 23 -14.57 4.39 -4.10
CA THR A 23 -15.64 3.69 -3.39
C THR A 23 -15.08 3.38 -2.01
N ARG A 24 -15.81 3.79 -0.98
CA ARG A 24 -15.45 3.72 0.45
C ARG A 24 -15.11 2.32 1.01
N THR A 25 -14.92 1.32 0.14
CA THR A 25 -14.43 -0.01 0.46
C THR A 25 -12.92 0.08 0.67
N MET A 26 -12.45 -0.37 1.83
CA MET A 26 -11.02 -0.40 2.13
C MET A 26 -10.27 -1.17 1.02
N PRO A 27 -9.09 -0.68 0.59
CA PRO A 27 -8.25 -1.41 -0.35
C PRO A 27 -7.87 -2.77 0.24
N PRO A 28 -7.55 -3.77 -0.61
CA PRO A 28 -7.07 -5.06 -0.13
C PRO A 28 -5.89 -4.85 0.81
N THR A 29 -5.92 -5.59 1.92
CA THR A 29 -4.97 -5.50 3.02
C THR A 29 -4.06 -6.69 3.00
N GLU A 30 -2.77 -6.45 3.13
CA GLU A 30 -1.81 -7.53 3.36
C GLU A 30 -1.56 -7.60 4.86
N GLU A 31 -1.92 -8.73 5.46
CA GLU A 31 -1.70 -9.03 6.87
C GLU A 31 -0.41 -9.84 7.00
N VAL A 32 0.45 -9.45 7.95
CA VAL A 32 1.80 -10.00 8.09
C VAL A 32 2.13 -10.25 9.56
N VAL A 33 2.75 -11.39 9.84
CA VAL A 33 3.25 -11.76 11.18
C VAL A 33 4.77 -11.74 11.24
N CYS A 34 5.32 -11.59 12.45
CA CYS A 34 6.74 -11.80 12.71
C CYS A 34 6.96 -13.21 13.28
N THR A 35 7.81 -14.01 12.66
CA THR A 35 8.11 -15.40 13.07
C THR A 35 9.24 -15.52 14.07
N ASP A 36 9.90 -14.41 14.41
CA ASP A 36 10.93 -14.34 15.44
C ASP A 36 10.31 -14.50 16.84
N GLU A 37 10.70 -15.58 17.55
CA GLU A 37 10.19 -15.93 18.88
C GLU A 37 10.56 -14.91 19.97
N ASP A 38 11.60 -14.10 19.77
CA ASP A 38 12.01 -13.04 20.69
C ASP A 38 11.28 -11.71 20.39
N CYS A 39 10.47 -11.65 19.32
CA CYS A 39 9.70 -10.48 18.93
C CYS A 39 8.26 -10.53 19.47
N PHE A 40 7.78 -9.44 20.08
CA PHE A 40 6.41 -9.36 20.60
C PHE A 40 5.37 -8.97 19.55
N LEU A 41 5.76 -8.75 18.29
CA LEU A 41 4.85 -8.33 17.24
C LEU A 41 3.91 -9.48 16.87
N ASP A 42 2.63 -9.31 17.18
CA ASP A 42 1.59 -10.31 16.89
C ASP A 42 1.20 -10.28 15.40
N LEU A 43 0.73 -9.12 14.91
CA LEU A 43 0.33 -8.93 13.53
C LEU A 43 0.39 -7.44 13.16
N PHE A 44 0.70 -7.14 11.90
CA PHE A 44 0.49 -5.81 11.34
C PHE A 44 -0.09 -5.89 9.93
N GLU A 45 -0.87 -4.86 9.58
CA GLU A 45 -1.54 -4.76 8.29
C GLU A 45 -0.95 -3.60 7.50
N THR A 46 -0.70 -3.85 6.22
CA THR A 46 -0.25 -2.79 5.31
C THR A 46 -1.38 -2.39 4.36
N HIS A 47 -1.68 -1.10 4.34
CA HIS A 47 -2.69 -0.50 3.47
C HIS A 47 -2.05 0.58 2.58
N TYR A 48 -2.14 0.39 1.27
CA TYR A 48 -1.68 1.36 0.30
C TYR A 48 -2.86 2.13 -0.31
N THR A 49 -2.73 3.46 -0.37
CA THR A 49 -3.72 4.33 -1.04
C THR A 49 -3.44 4.50 -2.54
N TYR A 50 -2.36 3.89 -3.03
CA TYR A 50 -1.91 3.88 -4.42
C TYR A 50 -1.71 2.45 -4.90
N ASP A 51 -1.69 2.26 -6.22
CA ASP A 51 -1.43 0.95 -6.82
C ASP A 51 0.03 0.54 -6.55
N VAL A 52 0.19 -0.54 -5.81
CA VAL A 52 1.50 -1.12 -5.49
C VAL A 52 2.11 -1.70 -6.78
N PRO A 53 3.38 -1.42 -7.10
CA PRO A 53 4.03 -1.98 -8.28
C PRO A 53 4.05 -3.52 -8.28
N ASP A 54 3.94 -4.12 -9.46
CA ASP A 54 4.13 -5.56 -9.62
C ASP A 54 5.50 -5.99 -9.07
N GLY A 55 5.51 -6.99 -8.18
CA GLY A 55 6.73 -7.53 -7.56
C GLY A 55 7.15 -6.89 -6.24
N PHE A 56 6.37 -5.95 -5.71
CA PHE A 56 6.44 -5.60 -4.28
C PHE A 56 5.73 -6.69 -3.46
N ASP A 57 6.34 -7.10 -2.36
CA ASP A 57 5.90 -8.22 -1.51
C ASP A 57 6.40 -8.01 -0.07
N VAL A 58 5.95 -8.84 0.89
CA VAL A 58 6.36 -8.81 2.30
C VAL A 58 7.88 -8.78 2.49
N THR A 59 8.62 -9.40 1.58
CA THR A 59 10.09 -9.47 1.61
C THR A 59 10.77 -8.10 1.47
N ALA A 60 10.05 -7.08 1.00
CA ALA A 60 10.52 -5.70 0.93
C ALA A 60 10.30 -4.91 2.23
N LEU A 61 9.68 -5.51 3.24
CA LEU A 61 9.36 -4.89 4.53
C LEU A 61 10.42 -5.21 5.59
N SER A 62 10.38 -4.47 6.69
CA SER A 62 11.13 -4.79 7.91
C SER A 62 10.16 -4.80 9.08
N CYS A 63 10.34 -5.76 9.99
CA CYS A 63 9.51 -5.84 11.19
C CYS A 63 9.63 -4.52 11.98
N PRO A 64 8.53 -3.82 12.28
CA PRO A 64 8.56 -2.52 12.97
C PRO A 64 9.04 -2.62 14.43
N VAL A 65 9.15 -3.83 14.97
CA VAL A 65 9.56 -4.09 16.36
C VAL A 65 11.01 -4.54 16.43
N CYS A 66 11.38 -5.66 15.79
CA CYS A 66 12.74 -6.20 15.86
C CYS A 66 13.66 -5.71 14.73
N GLY A 67 13.12 -5.10 13.67
CA GLY A 67 13.89 -4.61 12.52
C GLY A 67 14.35 -5.71 11.55
N GLY A 68 14.00 -6.98 11.78
CA GLY A 68 14.34 -8.09 10.90
C GLY A 68 13.59 -8.02 9.55
N THR A 69 14.23 -8.50 8.49
CA THR A 69 13.67 -8.58 7.13
C THR A 69 13.26 -9.99 6.72
N ASP A 70 13.87 -11.00 7.34
CA ASP A 70 13.73 -12.41 6.94
C ASP A 70 12.79 -13.19 7.88
N CYS A 71 12.07 -12.47 8.74
CA CYS A 71 11.18 -12.99 9.78
C CYS A 71 9.71 -12.61 9.53
N LEU A 72 9.38 -12.10 8.35
CA LEU A 72 8.03 -11.66 8.01
C LEU A 72 7.36 -12.66 7.08
N GLU A 73 6.14 -13.07 7.42
CA GLU A 73 5.33 -13.99 6.61
C GLU A 73 3.91 -13.44 6.44
N PRO A 74 3.31 -13.52 5.24
CA PRO A 74 1.93 -13.13 5.01
C PRO A 74 0.99 -14.17 5.63
N VAL A 75 -0.18 -13.73 6.05
CA VAL A 75 -1.23 -14.61 6.58
C VAL A 75 -2.40 -14.65 5.62
N ASP A 76 -2.85 -15.86 5.26
CA ASP A 76 -4.09 -16.07 4.53
C ASP A 76 -5.27 -16.14 5.51
N LEU A 77 -6.31 -15.32 5.29
CA LEU A 77 -7.61 -15.37 5.99
C LEU A 77 -8.72 -16.01 5.15
#